data_AF-A0A3M6UCH1-F1
#
_entry.id   AF-A0A3M6UCH1-F1
#
_cell.length_a   1.000
_cell.length_b   1.000
_cell.length_c   1.000
_cell.angle_alpha   90.00
_cell.angle_beta   90.00
_cell.angle_gamma   90.00
#
_symmetry.space_group_name_H-M   'P 1'
#
loop_
_entity.id
_entity.type
_entity.pdbx_description
1 polymer ?
#
loop_
_entity_poly.entity_id
_entity_poly.type
_entity_poly.pdbx_seq_one_letter_code
_entity_poly.pdbx_strand_id
1 'polypeptide(L)'
;MKYILYLYTGMFSGIDSDKPEELQDCLRGKLQKEAIVKNTNDILADEHDFRKELRGSDCVVLVGSGQASFLIQNQQQETEDGLIIFDGKVIHEEFTGNRKLVEKLIMVFFTEKNKNDWIPTGMDEKRIFRLKGEKIWEGNPALDHLEYTIRRVLGETVLDW
;
A
#
# COMPACT_ATOMS: atom_id res chain seq x y z
N MET A 1 -14.02 -3.10 13.16
CA MET A 1 -12.94 -3.90 12.55
C MET A 1 -11.93 -2.91 12.00
N LYS A 2 -10.62 -3.19 12.05
CA LYS A 2 -9.64 -2.26 11.50
C LYS A 2 -9.68 -2.27 9.98
N TYR A 3 -9.10 -1.25 9.39
CA TYR A 3 -9.18 -1.01 7.96
C TYR A 3 -7.78 -0.76 7.37
N ILE A 4 -7.37 -1.63 6.45
CA ILE A 4 -6.17 -1.48 5.63
C ILE A 4 -6.59 -1.01 4.24
N LEU A 5 -6.02 0.12 3.81
CA LEU A 5 -6.13 0.59 2.45
C LEU A 5 -4.91 0.14 1.64
N TYR A 6 -5.14 -0.69 0.63
CA TYR A 6 -4.13 -1.27 -0.25
C TYR A 6 -4.13 -0.55 -1.60
N LEU A 7 -3.03 0.12 -1.93
CA LEU A 7 -2.92 1.00 -3.09
C LEU A 7 -1.85 0.49 -4.05
N TYR A 8 -2.22 0.32 -5.32
CA TYR A 8 -1.31 0.03 -6.42
C TYR A 8 -1.88 0.62 -7.72
N THR A 9 -1.01 0.82 -8.71
CA THR A 9 -1.39 1.32 -10.04
C THR A 9 -1.91 0.19 -10.92
N GLY A 10 -2.89 0.46 -11.80
CA GLY A 10 -3.48 -0.55 -12.68
C GLY A 10 -2.51 -1.08 -13.73
N MET A 11 -1.62 -0.22 -14.25
CA MET A 11 -0.50 -0.67 -15.07
C MET A 11 0.67 -1.16 -14.21
N PHE A 12 0.69 -2.44 -13.86
CA PHE A 12 1.91 -3.14 -13.47
C PHE A 12 2.45 -3.91 -14.68
N SER A 13 3.36 -3.30 -15.45
CA SER A 13 3.96 -3.95 -16.63
C SER A 13 5.29 -4.62 -16.26
N GLY A 14 5.39 -5.94 -16.46
CA GLY A 14 6.61 -6.72 -16.20
C GLY A 14 6.35 -8.18 -15.85
N ILE A 15 7.41 -8.93 -15.51
CA ILE A 15 7.35 -10.35 -15.07
C ILE A 15 6.56 -10.52 -13.76
N ASP A 16 6.38 -9.43 -13.02
CA ASP A 16 5.76 -9.37 -11.70
C ASP A 16 4.41 -8.62 -11.72
N SER A 17 3.71 -8.62 -12.86
CA SER A 17 2.46 -7.86 -13.04
C SER A 17 1.39 -8.20 -12.01
N ASP A 18 1.32 -9.47 -11.61
CA ASP A 18 0.24 -9.99 -10.78
C ASP A 18 0.60 -9.95 -9.28
N LYS A 19 1.86 -9.64 -8.94
CA LYS A 19 2.34 -9.63 -7.55
C LYS A 19 1.60 -8.67 -6.61
N PRO A 20 1.18 -7.45 -7.05
CA PRO A 20 0.35 -6.60 -6.21
C PRO A 20 -0.96 -7.26 -5.82
N GLU A 21 -1.60 -8.00 -6.73
CA GLU A 21 -2.85 -8.71 -6.47
C GLU A 21 -2.61 -9.94 -5.58
N GLU A 22 -1.58 -10.74 -5.89
CA GLU A 22 -1.17 -11.87 -5.05
C GLU A 22 -0.89 -11.43 -3.60
N LEU A 23 -0.21 -10.30 -3.41
CA LEU A 23 0.07 -9.77 -2.08
C LEU A 23 -1.20 -9.28 -1.40
N GLN A 24 -2.11 -8.63 -2.13
CA GLN A 24 -3.39 -8.21 -1.58
C GLN A 24 -4.17 -9.42 -1.04
N ASP A 25 -4.28 -10.48 -1.82
CA ASP A 25 -5.01 -11.70 -1.44
C ASP A 25 -4.32 -12.43 -0.28
N CYS A 26 -2.99 -12.48 -0.29
CA CYS A 26 -2.20 -13.02 0.82
C CYS A 26 -2.47 -12.26 2.13
N LEU A 27 -2.41 -10.92 2.09
CA LEU A 27 -2.70 -10.08 3.26
C LEU A 27 -4.15 -10.21 3.72
N ARG A 28 -5.10 -10.27 2.77
CA ARG A 28 -6.52 -10.50 3.08
C ARG A 28 -6.72 -11.82 3.82
N GLY A 29 -6.09 -12.90 3.37
CA GLY A 29 -6.15 -14.21 4.04
C GLY A 29 -5.52 -14.21 5.43
N LYS A 30 -4.33 -13.60 5.58
CA LYS A 30 -3.57 -13.57 6.84
C LYS A 30 -4.17 -12.65 7.91
N LEU A 31 -4.82 -11.56 7.50
CA LEU A 31 -5.30 -10.50 8.40
C LEU A 31 -6.83 -10.43 8.53
N GLN A 32 -7.58 -11.37 7.95
CA GLN A 32 -9.05 -11.35 7.93
C GLN A 32 -9.74 -11.28 9.30
N LYS A 33 -9.06 -11.69 10.39
CA LYS A 33 -9.63 -11.64 11.74
C LYS A 33 -9.44 -10.28 12.39
N GLU A 34 -8.50 -9.50 11.88
CA GLU A 34 -7.99 -8.28 12.48
C GLU A 34 -8.41 -7.03 11.71
N ALA A 35 -8.34 -7.11 10.38
CA ALA A 35 -8.58 -5.98 9.50
C ALA A 35 -9.25 -6.39 8.17
N ILE A 36 -10.03 -5.46 7.62
CA ILE A 36 -10.51 -5.53 6.25
C ILE A 36 -9.46 -4.90 5.35
N VAL A 37 -9.06 -5.60 4.28
CA VAL A 37 -8.20 -5.07 3.23
C VAL A 37 -9.08 -4.62 2.06
N LYS A 38 -9.13 -3.30 1.81
CA LYS A 38 -9.78 -2.73 0.62
C LYS A 38 -8.75 -2.13 -0.34
N ASN A 39 -9.00 -2.20 -1.64
CA ASN A 39 -8.27 -1.46 -2.66
C ASN A 39 -9.11 -0.31 -3.24
N THR A 40 -8.60 0.39 -4.25
CA THR A 40 -9.33 1.50 -4.88
C THR A 40 -10.62 1.04 -5.56
N ASN A 41 -10.68 -0.17 -6.11
CA ASN A 41 -11.89 -0.70 -6.75
C ASN A 41 -13.01 -0.92 -5.71
N ASP A 42 -12.66 -1.40 -4.52
CA ASP A 42 -13.59 -1.52 -3.39
C ASP A 42 -14.13 -0.14 -2.94
N ILE A 43 -13.30 0.93 -3.02
CA ILE A 43 -13.71 2.31 -2.70
C ILE A 43 -14.68 2.85 -3.74
N LEU A 44 -14.38 2.63 -5.02
CA LEU A 44 -15.18 3.10 -6.15
C LEU A 44 -16.57 2.45 -6.17
N ALA A 45 -16.66 1.16 -5.85
CA ALA A 45 -17.93 0.43 -5.78
C ALA A 45 -18.87 0.96 -4.69
N ASP A 46 -18.32 1.55 -3.62
CA ASP A 46 -19.06 2.06 -2.47
C ASP A 46 -19.41 3.58 -2.58
N GLU A 47 -19.19 4.22 -3.75
CA GLU A 47 -19.31 5.69 -3.95
C GLU A 47 -18.50 6.52 -2.94
N HIS A 48 -17.43 5.95 -2.39
CA HIS A 48 -16.67 6.57 -1.32
C HIS A 48 -15.60 7.55 -1.85
N ASP A 49 -15.41 8.65 -1.12
CA ASP A 49 -14.39 9.65 -1.40
C ASP A 49 -13.01 9.11 -0.99
N PHE A 50 -12.14 8.86 -1.98
CA PHE A 50 -10.79 8.34 -1.78
C PHE A 50 -10.00 9.06 -0.68
N ARG A 51 -10.15 10.39 -0.55
CA ARG A 51 -9.47 11.17 0.49
C ARG A 51 -9.99 10.81 1.89
N LYS A 52 -11.30 10.61 2.04
CA LYS A 52 -11.91 10.22 3.31
C LYS A 52 -11.48 8.81 3.70
N GLU A 53 -11.46 7.90 2.73
CA GLU A 53 -10.99 6.52 2.91
C GLU A 53 -9.53 6.47 3.35
N LEU A 54 -8.65 7.22 2.67
CA LEU A 54 -7.24 7.31 3.03
C LEU A 54 -7.05 7.82 4.46
N ARG A 55 -7.75 8.89 4.86
CA ARG A 55 -7.67 9.44 6.22
C ARG A 55 -8.28 8.53 7.28
N GLY A 56 -9.35 7.81 6.93
CA GLY A 56 -10.09 6.90 7.80
C GLY A 56 -9.40 5.56 8.01
N SER A 57 -8.47 5.18 7.13
CA SER A 57 -7.71 3.93 7.26
C SER A 57 -6.86 3.88 8.53
N ASP A 58 -6.72 2.67 9.08
CA ASP A 58 -5.83 2.38 10.20
C ASP A 58 -4.40 2.09 9.72
N CYS A 59 -4.25 1.56 8.51
CA CYS A 59 -2.97 1.30 7.84
C CYS A 59 -3.11 1.53 6.33
N VAL A 60 -2.07 2.05 5.70
CA VAL A 60 -1.98 2.17 4.25
C VAL A 60 -0.81 1.32 3.76
N VAL A 61 -1.08 0.39 2.85
CA VAL A 61 -0.04 -0.35 2.13
C VAL A 61 0.01 0.18 0.72
N LEU A 62 1.10 0.85 0.35
CA LEU A 62 1.31 1.42 -0.98
C LEU A 62 2.37 0.60 -1.73
N VAL A 63 1.97 0.02 -2.85
CA VAL A 63 2.91 -0.62 -3.77
C VAL A 63 3.63 0.47 -4.57
N GLY A 64 4.91 0.63 -4.28
CA GLY A 64 5.80 1.53 -4.99
C GLY A 64 6.20 0.95 -6.35
N SER A 65 6.08 1.78 -7.38
CA SER A 65 6.55 1.51 -8.73
C SER A 65 7.00 2.82 -9.39
N GLY A 66 7.66 2.72 -10.55
CA GLY A 66 7.99 3.90 -11.35
C GLY A 66 6.73 4.68 -11.76
N GLN A 67 5.66 3.97 -12.11
CA GLN A 67 4.36 4.56 -12.47
C GLN A 67 3.71 5.25 -11.26
N ALA A 68 3.64 4.57 -10.11
CA ALA A 68 3.10 5.17 -8.89
C ALA A 68 3.86 6.45 -8.52
N SER A 69 5.19 6.39 -8.58
CA SER A 69 6.05 7.54 -8.29
C SER A 69 5.81 8.70 -9.25
N PHE A 70 5.70 8.42 -10.55
CA PHE A 70 5.39 9.41 -11.56
C PHE A 70 4.04 10.10 -11.30
N LEU A 71 2.98 9.32 -11.04
CA LEU A 71 1.65 9.84 -10.76
C LEU A 71 1.63 10.70 -9.49
N ILE A 72 2.28 10.26 -8.41
CA ILE A 72 2.33 11.01 -7.14
C ILE A 72 3.14 12.30 -7.29
N GLN A 73 4.31 12.24 -7.92
CA GLN A 73 5.18 13.41 -8.07
C GLN A 73 4.57 14.48 -8.98
N ASN A 74 3.88 14.06 -10.04
CA ASN A 74 3.21 14.97 -10.98
C ASN A 74 1.75 15.27 -10.60
N GLN A 75 1.28 14.75 -9.46
CA GLN A 75 -0.09 14.93 -8.97
C GLN A 75 -1.16 14.55 -10.02
N GLN A 76 -0.94 13.41 -10.68
CA GLN A 76 -1.82 12.86 -11.72
C GLN A 76 -2.65 11.70 -11.19
N GLN A 77 -3.76 11.46 -11.88
CA GLN A 77 -4.65 10.33 -11.64
C GLN A 77 -4.46 9.28 -12.74
N GLU A 78 -4.57 8.01 -12.37
CA GLU A 78 -4.77 6.92 -13.29
C GLU A 78 -6.26 6.57 -13.32
N THR A 79 -6.80 6.41 -14.53
CA THR A 79 -8.22 6.09 -14.72
C THR A 79 -8.39 4.90 -15.64
N GLU A 80 -9.36 4.04 -15.31
CA GLU A 80 -9.79 2.91 -16.13
C GLU A 80 -11.31 2.97 -16.28
N ASP A 81 -11.81 2.87 -17.51
CA ASP A 81 -13.24 3.00 -17.85
C ASP A 81 -13.94 4.24 -17.25
N GLY A 82 -13.19 5.34 -17.11
CA GLY A 82 -13.68 6.60 -16.53
C GLY A 82 -13.69 6.66 -15.01
N LEU A 83 -13.22 5.61 -14.34
CA LEU A 83 -13.08 5.53 -12.88
C LEU A 83 -11.63 5.77 -12.45
N ILE A 84 -11.42 6.52 -11.37
CA ILE A 84 -10.08 6.79 -10.83
C ILE A 84 -9.59 5.57 -10.05
N ILE A 85 -8.63 4.84 -10.58
CA ILE A 85 -8.06 3.64 -9.94
C ILE A 85 -6.83 3.97 -9.07
N PHE A 86 -6.21 5.14 -9.30
CA PHE A 86 -5.11 5.64 -8.48
C PHE A 86 -5.07 7.17 -8.49
N ASP A 87 -5.11 7.80 -7.31
CA ASP A 87 -5.09 9.26 -7.18
C ASP A 87 -3.75 9.76 -6.60
N GLY A 88 -2.78 9.99 -7.49
CA GLY A 88 -1.46 10.49 -7.11
C GLY A 88 -1.50 11.89 -6.49
N LYS A 89 -2.49 12.72 -6.85
CA LYS A 89 -2.67 14.06 -6.27
C LYS A 89 -3.07 13.96 -4.79
N VAL A 90 -4.08 13.15 -4.47
CA VAL A 90 -4.52 12.97 -3.09
C VAL A 90 -3.41 12.34 -2.25
N ILE A 91 -2.71 11.32 -2.77
CA ILE A 91 -1.57 10.71 -2.07
C ILE A 91 -0.49 11.75 -1.78
N HIS A 92 -0.11 12.56 -2.79
CA HIS A 92 0.89 13.61 -2.61
C HIS A 92 0.48 14.62 -1.53
N GLU A 93 -0.73 15.17 -1.62
CA GLU A 93 -1.24 16.19 -0.69
C GLU A 93 -1.35 15.65 0.74
N GLU A 94 -1.88 14.43 0.91
CA GLU A 94 -2.15 13.87 2.22
C GLU A 94 -0.89 13.39 2.94
N PHE A 95 0.10 12.85 2.24
CA PHE A 95 1.34 12.41 2.88
C PHE A 95 2.40 13.52 3.01
N THR A 96 2.25 14.66 2.34
CA THR A 96 3.16 15.79 2.47
C THR A 96 2.88 16.56 3.76
N GLY A 97 3.81 16.49 4.72
CA GLY A 97 3.72 17.23 5.98
C GLY A 97 2.76 16.64 7.02
N ASN A 98 2.07 15.53 6.72
CA ASN A 98 1.18 14.85 7.64
C ASN A 98 1.85 13.66 8.34
N ARG A 99 2.51 13.93 9.47
CA ARG A 99 3.24 12.90 10.21
C ARG A 99 2.35 11.71 10.61
N LYS A 100 1.08 11.95 10.96
CA LYS A 100 0.15 10.89 11.39
C LYS A 100 -0.20 9.92 10.26
N LEU A 101 -0.36 10.41 9.03
CA LEU A 101 -0.58 9.53 7.89
C LEU A 101 0.70 8.78 7.52
N VAL A 102 1.85 9.46 7.56
CA VAL A 102 3.15 8.80 7.34
C VAL A 102 3.42 7.71 8.39
N GLU A 103 2.95 7.84 9.64
CA GLU A 103 3.03 6.81 10.69
C GLU A 103 2.16 5.56 10.40
N LYS A 104 1.15 5.67 9.53
CA LYS A 104 0.30 4.54 9.11
C LYS A 104 0.73 3.90 7.78
N LEU A 105 1.67 4.52 7.07
CA LEU A 105 2.12 4.07 5.75
C LEU A 105 3.16 2.93 5.85
N ILE A 106 2.96 1.92 5.03
CA ILE A 106 3.92 0.87 4.68
C ILE A 106 4.09 0.88 3.17
N MET A 107 5.34 0.87 2.69
CA MET A 107 5.63 0.81 1.26
C MET A 107 6.21 -0.53 0.88
N VAL A 108 5.74 -1.09 -0.24
CA VAL A 108 6.21 -2.37 -0.77
C VAL A 108 6.70 -2.17 -2.21
N PHE A 109 7.89 -2.66 -2.52
CA PHE A 109 8.48 -2.61 -3.85
C PHE A 109 8.76 -4.02 -4.36
N PHE A 110 8.20 -4.37 -5.51
CA PHE A 110 8.49 -5.65 -6.20
C PHE A 110 9.66 -5.55 -7.18
N THR A 111 10.10 -4.33 -7.50
CA THR A 111 11.23 -4.08 -8.38
C THR A 111 12.40 -3.48 -7.61
N GLU A 112 13.54 -3.33 -8.29
CA GLU A 112 14.67 -2.62 -7.69
C GLU A 112 14.28 -1.16 -7.45
N LYS A 113 14.54 -0.69 -6.23
CA LYS A 113 14.32 0.71 -5.87
C LYS A 113 15.11 1.62 -6.81
N ASN A 114 14.42 2.53 -7.46
CA ASN A 114 15.00 3.59 -8.26
C ASN A 114 15.19 4.85 -7.40
N LYS A 115 16.21 5.66 -7.73
CA LYS A 115 16.41 6.99 -7.14
C LYS A 115 15.21 7.94 -7.36
N ASN A 116 14.39 7.66 -8.36
CA ASN A 116 13.20 8.43 -8.68
C ASN A 116 11.95 7.95 -7.93
N ASP A 117 12.04 6.85 -7.17
CA ASP A 117 10.89 6.34 -6.44
C ASP A 117 10.44 7.36 -5.40
N TRP A 118 9.15 7.64 -5.38
CA TRP A 118 8.57 8.55 -4.43
C TRP A 118 8.50 7.90 -3.06
N ILE A 119 9.05 8.58 -2.05
CA ILE A 119 8.95 8.21 -0.63
C ILE A 119 8.63 9.50 0.13
N PRO A 120 7.60 9.52 0.99
CA PRO A 120 7.26 10.72 1.73
C PRO A 120 8.37 11.06 2.74
N THR A 121 8.59 12.36 2.94
CA THR A 121 9.61 12.84 3.89
C THR A 121 9.26 12.39 5.32
N GLY A 122 10.27 11.88 6.05
CA GLY A 122 10.09 11.40 7.43
C GLY A 122 9.55 9.97 7.55
N MET A 123 9.45 9.23 6.43
CA MET A 123 9.12 7.81 6.48
C MET A 123 10.20 6.99 7.18
N ASP A 124 9.79 6.03 8.01
CA ASP A 124 10.68 5.07 8.64
C ASP A 124 11.10 3.99 7.63
N GLU A 125 12.41 3.83 7.41
CA GLU A 125 12.95 2.83 6.48
C GLU A 125 12.57 1.40 6.86
N LYS A 126 12.29 1.11 8.13
CA LYS A 126 11.82 -0.21 8.58
C LYS A 126 10.44 -0.58 8.05
N ARG A 127 9.69 0.39 7.53
CA ARG A 127 8.35 0.20 6.92
C ARG A 127 8.41 0.20 5.39
N ILE A 128 9.61 0.09 4.82
CA ILE A 128 9.83 -0.04 3.38
C ILE A 128 10.31 -1.46 3.09
N PHE A 129 9.47 -2.23 2.42
CA PHE A 129 9.70 -3.63 2.08
C PHE A 129 10.12 -3.76 0.62
N ARG A 130 11.13 -4.58 0.37
CA ARG A 130 11.59 -4.92 -0.98
C ARG A 130 11.36 -6.41 -1.17
N LEU A 131 10.41 -6.76 -2.01
CA LEU A 131 9.97 -8.11 -2.30
C LEU A 131 10.38 -8.55 -3.72
N LYS A 132 11.44 -7.96 -4.27
CA LYS A 132 11.95 -8.32 -5.59
C LYS A 132 12.40 -9.79 -5.59
N GLY A 133 11.82 -10.58 -6.49
CA GLY A 133 12.10 -12.02 -6.60
C GLY A 133 11.54 -12.87 -5.45
N GLU A 134 10.88 -12.26 -4.46
CA GLU A 134 10.21 -12.98 -3.39
C GLU A 134 8.95 -13.68 -3.92
N LYS A 135 8.68 -14.87 -3.39
CA LYS A 135 7.43 -15.60 -3.63
C LYS A 135 6.37 -15.16 -2.64
N ILE A 136 5.15 -14.90 -3.11
CA ILE A 136 4.04 -14.46 -2.28
C ILE A 136 3.28 -15.69 -1.74
N TRP A 137 3.82 -16.33 -0.71
CA TRP A 137 3.25 -17.55 -0.12
C TRP A 137 3.60 -17.68 1.38
N GLU A 138 2.87 -18.53 2.09
CA GLU A 138 3.06 -18.77 3.52
C GLU A 138 4.46 -19.32 3.84
N GLY A 139 5.05 -18.85 4.94
CA GLY A 139 6.40 -19.23 5.38
C GLY A 139 7.53 -18.44 4.71
N ASN A 140 7.22 -17.43 3.89
CA ASN A 140 8.23 -16.47 3.45
C ASN A 140 8.55 -15.48 4.59
N PRO A 141 9.80 -15.45 5.11
CA PRO A 141 10.18 -14.55 6.20
C PRO A 141 9.97 -13.06 5.89
N ALA A 142 10.10 -12.65 4.62
CA ALA A 142 9.87 -11.27 4.21
C ALA A 142 8.38 -10.89 4.32
N LEU A 143 7.48 -11.83 4.01
CA LEU A 143 6.04 -11.63 4.15
C LEU A 143 5.60 -11.69 5.60
N ASP A 144 6.18 -12.60 6.40
CA ASP A 144 5.87 -12.67 7.83
C ASP A 144 6.32 -11.39 8.55
N HIS A 145 7.46 -10.81 8.16
CA HIS A 145 7.90 -9.51 8.67
C HIS A 145 6.99 -8.35 8.21
N LEU A 146 6.49 -8.40 6.97
CA LEU A 146 5.51 -7.43 6.47
C LEU A 146 4.20 -7.52 7.27
N GLU A 147 3.67 -8.73 7.44
CA GLU A 147 2.48 -9.00 8.24
C GLU A 147 2.63 -8.49 9.68
N TYR A 148 3.74 -8.85 10.34
CA TYR A 148 4.07 -8.38 11.69
C TYR A 148 4.08 -6.85 11.75
N THR A 149 4.67 -6.19 10.75
CA THR A 149 4.73 -4.73 10.71
C THR A 149 3.36 -4.08 10.50
N ILE A 150 2.51 -4.67 9.66
CA ILE A 150 1.11 -4.24 9.50
C ILE A 150 0.37 -4.36 10.83
N ARG A 151 0.44 -5.51 11.51
CA ARG A 151 -0.19 -5.71 12.83
C ARG A 151 0.25 -4.68 13.86
N ARG A 152 1.54 -4.33 13.87
CA ARG A 152 2.07 -3.26 14.73
C ARG A 152 1.50 -1.88 14.39
N VAL A 153 1.41 -1.52 13.10
CA VAL A 153 0.78 -0.25 12.67
C VAL A 153 -0.69 -0.21 13.07
N LEU A 154 -1.37 -1.34 12.95
CA LEU A 154 -2.74 -1.51 13.42
C LEU A 154 -2.86 -1.37 14.94
N GLY A 155 -1.77 -1.43 15.71
CA GLY A 155 -1.78 -1.34 17.17
C GLY A 155 -2.10 -2.66 17.86
N GLU A 156 -1.83 -3.80 17.22
CA GLU A 156 -1.84 -5.09 17.90
C GLU A 156 -0.61 -5.22 18.80
N THR A 157 -0.85 -5.67 20.03
CA THR A 157 0.20 -6.13 20.92
C THR A 157 0.66 -7.48 20.41
N VAL A 158 1.57 -7.50 19.44
CA VAL A 158 2.20 -8.74 19.03
C VAL A 158 3.15 -9.12 20.15
N LEU A 159 2.81 -10.16 20.91
CA LEU A 159 3.73 -10.74 21.89
C LEU A 159 4.96 -11.19 21.12
N ASP A 160 6.11 -10.55 21.36
CA ASP A 160 7.39 -11.05 20.86
C ASP A 160 7.61 -12.44 21.49
N TRP A 161 7.77 -13.45 20.65
CA TRP A 161 7.92 -14.87 21.00
C TRP A 161 9.29 -15.33 20.55
#